data_AF-A0A3D2I665-F1
#
_entry.id   AF-A0A3D2I665-F1
#
_cell.length_a   1.000
_cell.length_b   1.000
_cell.length_c   1.000
_cell.angle_alpha   90.00
_cell.angle_beta   90.00
_cell.angle_gamma   90.00
#
_symmetry.space_group_name_H-M   'P 1'
#
loop_
_entity.id
_entity.type
_entity.pdbx_description
1 polymer ?
#
loop_
_entity_poly.entity_id
_entity_poly.type
_entity_poly.pdbx_seq_one_letter_code
_entity_poly.pdbx_strand_id
1 'polypeptide(L)'
;MTNRSQIVITKVQDKTILVSVHNDKLYDVLVENEENTSGNVGDIFVGKVQNVVDNIHAAFVEFEKNKVGFLPLSECQGKTVKAGDEFVVQIKQAAVKTKQPVLTIFPEIAGRFAVVSTKSKTKGVSKKITEEEKKKELYKILEDFCEDPYGVILRTSAKEASEEEIRKECTGLLKQMHELMDYSEYKTRFSCLYREASFYLKYIRSLELSNFERIVTDLQSVYEELYPIYGDKVELYSDDSYSLDKLLGISTKLEKACEKKVWLKSGGNLVIEPTEALT
;
A
#
# COMPACT_ATOMS: atom_id res chain seq x y z
N MET A 1 -16.44 30.36 -10.12
CA MET A 1 -16.98 29.07 -9.65
C MET A 1 -15.85 28.35 -8.95
N THR A 2 -15.83 28.36 -7.62
CA THR A 2 -14.80 27.69 -6.82
C THR A 2 -14.94 26.19 -7.06
N ASN A 3 -13.90 25.55 -7.60
CA ASN A 3 -13.89 24.10 -7.79
C ASN A 3 -13.89 23.44 -6.42
N ARG A 4 -15.07 22.97 -5.97
CA ARG A 4 -15.21 22.23 -4.72
C ARG A 4 -14.67 20.82 -4.92
N SER A 5 -13.36 20.69 -4.71
CA SER A 5 -12.63 19.41 -4.74
C SER A 5 -12.37 18.97 -3.31
N GLN A 6 -12.83 17.79 -2.91
CA GLN A 6 -12.60 17.26 -1.56
C GLN A 6 -12.32 15.76 -1.62
N ILE A 7 -11.52 15.29 -0.67
CA ILE A 7 -11.29 13.86 -0.42
C ILE A 7 -12.19 13.46 0.73
N VAL A 8 -12.88 12.32 0.60
CA VAL A 8 -13.82 11.83 1.60
C VAL A 8 -13.41 10.42 2.01
N ILE A 9 -13.22 10.17 3.29
CA ILE A 9 -12.89 8.85 3.83
C ILE A 9 -13.98 8.46 4.83
N THR A 10 -14.72 7.39 4.54
CA THR A 10 -15.87 6.96 5.35
C THR A 10 -16.04 5.45 5.31
N LYS A 11 -16.98 4.92 6.08
CA LYS A 11 -17.33 3.50 6.10
C LYS A 11 -18.64 3.25 5.38
N VAL A 12 -18.63 2.38 4.37
CA VAL A 12 -19.82 1.94 3.62
C VAL A 12 -19.88 0.42 3.64
N GLN A 13 -20.99 -0.14 4.13
CA GLN A 13 -21.18 -1.60 4.23
C GLN A 13 -19.99 -2.31 4.89
N ASP A 14 -19.54 -1.78 6.03
CA ASP A 14 -18.39 -2.25 6.80
C ASP A 14 -17.01 -2.16 6.10
N LYS A 15 -16.92 -1.44 4.98
CA LYS A 15 -15.66 -1.20 4.27
C LYS A 15 -15.25 0.24 4.39
N THR A 16 -13.98 0.47 4.72
CA THR A 16 -13.42 1.82 4.64
C THR A 16 -13.20 2.17 3.17
N ILE A 17 -13.80 3.27 2.75
CA ILE A 17 -13.73 3.77 1.37
C ILE A 17 -13.11 5.16 1.37
N LEU A 18 -12.29 5.43 0.35
CA LEU A 18 -11.85 6.77 -0.01
C LEU A 18 -12.51 7.16 -1.33
N VAL A 19 -13.02 8.38 -1.39
CA VAL A 19 -13.63 8.93 -2.59
C VAL A 19 -13.10 10.33 -2.87
N SER A 20 -12.66 10.57 -4.10
CA SER A 20 -12.38 11.92 -4.60
C SER A 20 -13.66 12.52 -5.18
N VAL A 21 -14.07 13.68 -4.66
CA VAL A 21 -15.27 14.40 -5.08
C VAL A 21 -14.88 15.72 -5.71
N HIS A 22 -15.30 15.99 -6.94
CA HIS A 22 -15.21 17.32 -7.54
C HIS A 22 -16.58 17.77 -8.04
N ASN A 23 -17.03 18.95 -7.59
CA ASN A 23 -18.31 19.54 -7.99
C ASN A 23 -19.48 18.53 -7.86
N ASP A 24 -19.58 17.90 -6.67
CA ASP A 24 -20.59 16.89 -6.29
C ASP A 24 -20.58 15.56 -7.08
N LYS A 25 -19.59 15.36 -7.95
CA LYS A 25 -19.39 14.11 -8.69
C LYS A 25 -18.24 13.31 -8.10
N LEU A 26 -18.40 11.99 -8.06
CA LEU A 26 -17.30 11.08 -7.70
C LEU A 26 -16.39 10.94 -8.91
N TYR A 27 -15.09 11.10 -8.69
CA TYR A 27 -14.06 10.95 -9.71
C TYR A 27 -13.24 9.69 -9.54
N ASP A 28 -12.91 9.35 -8.29
CA ASP A 28 -12.08 8.20 -7.97
C ASP A 28 -12.59 7.54 -6.68
N VAL A 29 -12.48 6.22 -6.61
CA VAL A 29 -12.97 5.41 -5.50
C VAL A 29 -11.95 4.32 -5.19
N LEU A 30 -11.49 4.30 -3.95
CA LEU A 30 -10.67 3.22 -3.41
C LEU A 30 -11.41 2.56 -2.26
N VAL A 31 -11.39 1.23 -2.23
CA VAL A 31 -12.09 0.43 -1.22
C VAL A 31 -11.08 -0.50 -0.56
N GLU A 32 -11.00 -0.44 0.78
CA GLU A 32 -10.26 -1.40 1.57
C GLU A 32 -11.22 -2.43 2.16
N ASN A 33 -10.94 -3.71 1.94
CA ASN A 33 -11.72 -4.79 2.52
C ASN A 33 -11.19 -5.10 3.94
N GLU A 34 -11.96 -4.72 4.96
CA GLU A 34 -11.65 -5.02 6.36
C GLU A 34 -11.67 -6.53 6.69
N GLU A 35 -12.29 -7.37 5.86
CA GLU A 35 -12.31 -8.84 6.03
C GLU A 35 -10.91 -9.48 6.02
N ASN A 36 -9.90 -8.77 5.54
CA ASN A 36 -8.50 -9.18 5.64
C ASN A 36 -7.90 -8.75 6.98
N THR A 37 -8.46 -9.26 8.08
CA THR A 37 -7.93 -9.06 9.44
C THR A 37 -6.54 -9.70 9.66
N SER A 38 -5.87 -10.18 8.62
CA SER A 38 -4.59 -10.90 8.69
C SER A 38 -3.35 -10.00 8.54
N GLY A 39 -3.51 -8.68 8.69
CA GLY A 39 -2.45 -7.71 8.45
C GLY A 39 -2.48 -7.15 7.02
N ASN A 40 -1.99 -5.93 6.85
CA ASN A 40 -2.02 -5.23 5.57
C ASN A 40 -0.88 -5.73 4.67
N VAL A 41 -1.10 -5.70 3.36
CA VAL A 41 0.00 -5.90 2.40
C VAL A 41 1.05 -4.84 2.67
N GLY A 42 2.29 -5.29 2.87
CA GLY A 42 3.42 -4.46 3.25
C GLY A 42 3.81 -4.54 4.73
N ASP A 43 2.91 -4.99 5.63
CA ASP A 43 3.23 -5.15 7.05
C ASP A 43 4.36 -6.17 7.26
N ILE A 44 5.25 -5.88 8.21
CA ILE A 44 6.43 -6.70 8.55
C ILE A 44 6.35 -7.16 10.00
N PHE A 45 6.61 -8.44 10.23
CA PHE A 45 6.52 -9.11 11.53
C PHE A 45 7.72 -10.02 11.78
N VAL A 46 7.96 -10.37 13.05
CA VAL A 46 8.78 -11.54 13.42
C VAL A 46 7.89 -12.77 13.44
N GLY A 47 7.98 -13.60 12.41
CA GLY A 47 7.20 -14.84 12.28
C GLY A 47 7.96 -16.08 12.70
N LYS A 48 7.22 -17.11 13.11
CA LYS A 48 7.75 -18.43 13.47
C LYS A 48 7.19 -19.50 12.54
N VAL A 49 8.08 -20.32 11.97
CA VAL A 49 7.69 -21.45 11.11
C VAL A 49 6.96 -22.50 11.95
N GLN A 50 5.70 -22.76 11.64
CA GLN A 50 4.93 -23.84 12.27
C GLN A 50 5.29 -25.19 11.66
N ASN A 51 5.28 -25.28 10.33
CA ASN A 51 5.59 -26.49 9.59
C ASN A 51 6.06 -26.19 8.16
N VAL A 52 6.78 -27.14 7.59
CA VAL A 52 7.24 -27.14 6.20
C VAL A 52 6.53 -28.26 5.47
N VAL A 53 5.99 -27.98 4.29
CA VAL A 53 5.25 -28.93 3.47
C VAL A 53 5.92 -29.02 2.10
N ASP A 54 6.71 -30.07 1.92
CA ASP A 54 7.52 -30.26 0.70
C ASP A 54 6.66 -30.43 -0.55
N ASN A 55 5.50 -31.09 -0.44
CA ASN A 55 4.59 -31.35 -1.57
C ASN A 55 4.10 -30.07 -2.28
N ILE A 56 4.04 -28.95 -1.56
CA ILE A 56 3.63 -27.65 -2.12
C ILE A 56 4.79 -26.64 -2.14
N HIS A 57 6.01 -27.12 -1.85
CA HIS A 57 7.24 -26.34 -1.77
C HIS A 57 7.08 -25.04 -0.95
N ALA A 58 6.48 -25.14 0.24
CA ALA A 58 6.22 -23.99 1.09
C ALA A 58 6.34 -24.30 2.59
N ALA A 59 6.52 -23.23 3.37
CA ALA A 59 6.44 -23.22 4.82
C ALA A 59 5.24 -22.40 5.27
N PHE A 60 4.60 -22.82 6.36
CA PHE A 60 3.57 -22.02 7.02
C PHE A 60 4.19 -21.29 8.21
N VAL A 61 4.05 -19.97 8.21
CA VAL A 61 4.66 -19.09 9.21
C VAL A 61 3.57 -18.38 9.97
N GLU A 62 3.56 -18.56 11.28
CA GLU A 62 2.71 -17.77 12.17
C GLU A 62 3.40 -16.43 12.43
N PHE A 63 2.81 -15.33 11.96
CA PHE A 63 3.41 -14.00 12.04
C PHE A 63 2.73 -13.10 13.09
N GLU A 64 1.50 -13.43 13.46
CA GLU A 64 0.77 -12.87 14.58
C GLU A 64 0.03 -14.04 15.26
N LYS A 65 -0.35 -13.88 16.54
CA LYS A 65 -1.03 -14.96 17.29
C LYS A 65 -2.28 -15.46 16.53
N ASN A 66 -2.32 -16.76 16.24
CA ASN A 66 -3.36 -17.43 15.46
C ASN A 66 -3.50 -16.99 13.99
N LYS A 67 -2.50 -16.28 13.44
CA LYS A 67 -2.50 -15.84 12.04
C LYS A 67 -1.31 -16.44 11.31
N VAL A 68 -1.62 -17.28 10.33
CA VAL A 68 -0.64 -18.06 9.57
C VAL A 68 -0.61 -17.57 8.13
N GLY A 69 0.60 -17.35 7.60
CA GLY A 69 0.85 -17.01 6.22
C GLY A 69 1.61 -18.12 5.48
N PHE A 70 1.53 -18.07 4.16
CA PHE A 70 2.16 -19.00 3.24
C PHE A 70 3.50 -18.44 2.75
N LEU A 71 4.61 -19.08 3.08
CA LEU A 71 5.96 -18.70 2.64
C LEU A 71 6.47 -19.69 1.57
N PRO A 72 6.56 -19.29 0.30
CA PRO A 72 7.15 -20.14 -0.74
C PRO A 72 8.64 -20.41 -0.46
N LEU A 73 9.10 -21.67 -0.58
CA LEU A 73 10.51 -22.00 -0.38
C LEU A 73 11.44 -21.39 -1.45
N SER A 74 10.89 -21.01 -2.60
CA SER A 74 11.60 -20.24 -3.63
C SER A 74 12.03 -18.85 -3.15
N GLU A 75 11.32 -18.26 -2.17
CA GLU A 75 11.70 -17.00 -1.52
C GLU A 75 12.74 -17.22 -0.40
N CYS A 76 13.25 -18.45 -0.19
CA CYS A 76 14.27 -18.70 0.84
C CYS A 76 15.70 -18.69 0.28
N GLN A 77 15.91 -18.45 -1.02
CA GLN A 77 17.24 -18.42 -1.67
C GLN A 77 18.15 -19.62 -1.30
N GLY A 78 17.55 -20.82 -1.21
CA GLY A 78 18.29 -22.05 -0.86
C GLY A 78 18.61 -22.20 0.64
N LYS A 79 18.17 -21.29 1.51
CA LYS A 79 18.22 -21.49 2.96
C LYS A 79 17.31 -22.66 3.34
N THR A 80 17.83 -23.57 4.16
CA THR A 80 17.02 -24.63 4.75
C THR A 80 16.07 -24.02 5.77
N VAL A 81 14.78 -24.25 5.59
CA VAL A 81 13.72 -23.82 6.52
C VAL A 81 13.26 -25.02 7.32
N LYS A 82 13.15 -24.85 8.64
CA LYS A 82 12.67 -25.89 9.57
C LYS A 82 11.56 -25.35 10.45
N ALA A 83 10.73 -26.27 10.94
CA ALA A 83 9.75 -25.94 11.97
C ALA A 83 10.47 -25.41 13.21
N GLY A 84 10.00 -24.28 13.72
CA GLY A 84 10.59 -23.58 14.86
C GLY A 84 11.49 -22.39 14.50
N ASP A 85 11.95 -22.28 13.26
CA ASP A 85 12.77 -21.14 12.81
C ASP A 85 11.98 -19.83 12.93
N GLU A 86 12.66 -18.75 13.30
CA GLU A 86 12.10 -17.41 13.39
C GLU A 86 12.68 -16.54 12.26
N PHE A 87 11.80 -15.87 11.50
CA PHE A 87 12.17 -15.02 10.38
C PHE A 87 11.44 -13.68 10.45
N VAL A 88 12.11 -12.61 10.03
CA VAL A 88 11.42 -11.39 9.63
C VAL A 88 10.65 -11.69 8.35
N VAL A 89 9.34 -11.51 8.38
CA VAL A 89 8.44 -11.79 7.25
C VAL A 89 7.59 -10.58 6.92
N GLN A 90 7.38 -10.35 5.62
CA GLN A 90 6.49 -9.32 5.11
C GLN A 90 5.30 -9.94 4.38
N ILE A 91 4.11 -9.36 4.55
CA ILE A 91 2.93 -9.72 3.77
C ILE A 91 3.07 -9.17 2.34
N LYS A 92 3.35 -10.04 1.39
CA LYS A 92 3.52 -9.71 -0.03
C LYS A 92 2.20 -9.68 -0.78
N GLN A 93 1.27 -10.56 -0.42
CA GLN A 93 -0.08 -10.62 -1.00
C GLN A 93 -1.10 -10.86 0.11
N ALA A 94 -2.23 -10.15 0.02
CA ALA A 94 -3.33 -10.32 0.94
C ALA A 94 -3.92 -11.74 0.86
N ALA A 95 -4.60 -12.15 1.92
CA ALA A 95 -5.42 -13.35 1.88
C ALA A 95 -6.50 -13.20 0.79
N VAL A 96 -6.80 -14.32 0.11
CA VAL A 96 -7.83 -14.35 -0.93
C VAL A 96 -8.76 -15.52 -0.66
N LYS A 97 -10.00 -15.22 -0.27
CA LYS A 97 -11.02 -16.20 0.09
C LYS A 97 -10.51 -17.13 1.21
N THR A 98 -10.23 -18.39 0.89
CA THR A 98 -9.73 -19.40 1.83
C THR A 98 -8.21 -19.50 1.85
N LYS A 99 -7.50 -18.76 0.98
CA LYS A 99 -6.03 -18.78 0.90
C LYS A 99 -5.43 -17.80 1.89
N GLN A 100 -4.47 -18.29 2.68
CA GLN A 100 -3.64 -17.49 3.57
C GLN A 100 -2.88 -16.39 2.81
N PRO A 101 -2.48 -15.29 3.50
CA PRO A 101 -1.61 -14.29 2.89
C PRO A 101 -0.26 -14.89 2.47
N VAL A 102 0.31 -14.41 1.38
CA VAL A 102 1.63 -14.84 0.90
C VAL A 102 2.70 -13.98 1.57
N LEU A 103 3.70 -14.64 2.13
CA LEU A 103 4.81 -14.03 2.85
C LEU A 103 6.10 -14.07 2.04
N THR A 104 7.01 -13.16 2.38
CA THR A 104 8.41 -13.16 1.93
C THR A 104 9.32 -12.94 3.14
N ILE A 105 10.50 -13.57 3.15
CA ILE A 105 11.56 -13.30 4.14
C ILE A 105 12.48 -12.14 3.73
N PHE A 106 12.13 -11.47 2.62
CA PHE A 106 12.82 -10.30 2.13
C PHE A 106 11.92 -9.07 2.25
N PRO A 107 11.94 -8.38 3.40
CA PRO A 107 11.24 -7.10 3.56
C PRO A 107 11.63 -6.09 2.49
N GLU A 108 10.63 -5.36 2.01
CA GLU A 108 10.75 -4.21 1.12
C GLU A 108 9.98 -3.02 1.70
N ILE A 109 10.62 -1.85 1.74
CA ILE A 109 9.94 -0.59 2.11
C ILE A 109 9.85 0.28 0.87
N ALA A 110 8.63 0.65 0.52
CA ALA A 110 8.32 1.37 -0.70
C ALA A 110 8.04 2.85 -0.44
N GLY A 111 8.86 3.72 -1.04
CA GLY A 111 8.60 5.16 -1.15
C GLY A 111 7.91 5.54 -2.46
N ARG A 112 7.75 6.84 -2.70
CA ARG A 112 7.16 7.37 -3.94
C ARG A 112 8.07 7.11 -5.14
N PHE A 113 9.37 7.33 -5.01
CA PHE A 113 10.39 7.26 -6.06
C PHE A 113 11.30 6.04 -5.96
N ALA A 114 11.48 5.47 -4.77
CA ALA A 114 12.39 4.35 -4.55
C ALA A 114 11.75 3.19 -3.75
N VAL A 115 12.34 2.01 -3.86
CA VAL A 115 12.04 0.85 -3.01
C VAL A 115 13.35 0.33 -2.46
N VAL A 116 13.43 0.12 -1.15
CA VAL A 116 14.56 -0.53 -0.48
C VAL A 116 14.18 -1.97 -0.20
N SER A 117 15.05 -2.93 -0.55
CA SER A 117 14.79 -4.38 -0.41
C SER A 117 15.97 -5.09 0.22
N THR A 118 15.68 -6.05 1.09
CA THR A 118 16.68 -6.94 1.71
C THR A 118 17.06 -8.14 0.82
N LYS A 119 16.36 -8.33 -0.32
CA LYS A 119 16.51 -9.51 -1.18
C LYS A 119 17.87 -9.62 -1.86
N SER A 120 18.42 -8.49 -2.27
CA SER A 120 19.73 -8.40 -2.90
C SER A 120 20.33 -7.03 -2.65
N LYS A 121 21.65 -6.91 -2.77
CA LYS A 121 22.36 -5.61 -2.75
C LYS A 121 22.24 -4.83 -4.07
N THR A 122 21.40 -5.31 -4.99
CA THR A 122 21.33 -4.77 -6.35
C THR A 122 20.73 -3.37 -6.33
N LYS A 123 21.42 -2.44 -6.97
CA LYS A 123 20.90 -1.11 -7.27
C LYS A 123 20.34 -1.09 -8.69
N GLY A 124 19.12 -0.63 -8.87
CA GLY A 124 18.43 -0.76 -10.15
C GLY A 124 17.45 0.36 -10.45
N VAL A 125 17.16 0.53 -11.74
CA VAL A 125 16.15 1.46 -12.24
C VAL A 125 15.01 0.64 -12.87
N SER A 126 13.76 1.09 -12.70
CA SER A 126 12.57 0.46 -13.28
C SER A 126 12.73 0.21 -14.77
N LYS A 127 12.43 -1.02 -15.22
CA LYS A 127 12.46 -1.41 -16.65
C LYS A 127 11.51 -0.58 -17.53
N LYS A 128 10.53 0.10 -16.94
CA LYS A 128 9.60 0.99 -17.66
C LYS A 128 10.24 2.31 -18.07
N ILE A 129 11.43 2.65 -17.54
CA ILE A 129 12.19 3.83 -17.94
C ILE A 129 13.08 3.44 -19.12
N THR A 130 12.69 3.86 -20.32
CA THR A 130 13.37 3.53 -21.58
C THR A 130 14.33 4.61 -22.06
N GLU A 131 14.26 5.82 -21.49
CA GLU A 131 15.14 6.93 -21.84
C GLU A 131 16.53 6.70 -21.25
N GLU A 132 17.50 6.38 -22.12
CA GLU A 132 18.86 6.01 -21.71
C GLU A 132 19.58 7.16 -21.00
N GLU A 133 19.36 8.42 -21.39
CA GLU A 133 19.99 9.56 -20.71
C GLU A 133 19.47 9.69 -19.27
N LYS A 134 18.15 9.63 -19.09
CA LYS A 134 17.55 9.70 -17.75
C LYS A 134 17.95 8.51 -16.88
N LYS A 135 18.05 7.33 -17.49
CA LYS A 135 18.49 6.12 -16.81
C LYS A 135 19.92 6.26 -16.30
N LYS A 136 20.84 6.85 -17.08
CA LYS A 136 22.21 7.15 -16.61
C LYS A 136 22.22 8.11 -15.43
N GLU A 137 21.44 9.20 -15.48
CA GLU A 137 21.31 10.13 -14.34
C GLU A 137 20.84 9.40 -13.08
N LEU A 138 19.79 8.57 -13.19
CA LEU A 138 19.26 7.82 -12.06
C LEU A 138 20.26 6.78 -11.52
N TYR A 139 21.06 6.14 -12.38
CA TYR A 139 22.13 5.26 -11.95
C TYR A 139 23.24 6.01 -11.21
N LYS A 140 23.57 7.24 -11.63
CA LYS A 140 24.55 8.08 -10.92
C LYS A 140 24.11 8.39 -9.50
N ILE A 141 22.80 8.62 -9.26
CA ILE A 141 22.26 8.81 -7.90
C ILE A 141 22.39 7.52 -7.07
N LEU A 142 22.25 6.35 -7.69
CA LEU A 142 22.35 5.07 -7.00
C LEU A 142 23.77 4.71 -6.56
N GLU A 143 24.80 5.27 -7.19
CA GLU A 143 26.21 5.07 -6.83
C GLU A 143 26.47 5.50 -5.38
N ASP A 144 25.82 6.57 -4.91
CA ASP A 144 25.98 7.07 -3.54
C ASP A 144 25.51 6.09 -2.46
N PHE A 145 24.71 5.09 -2.85
CA PHE A 145 24.15 4.09 -1.95
C PHE A 145 24.75 2.70 -2.18
N CYS A 146 25.78 2.55 -3.03
CA CYS A 146 26.30 1.25 -3.46
C CYS A 146 26.89 0.41 -2.31
N GLU A 147 27.42 1.05 -1.27
CA GLU A 147 28.03 0.38 -0.12
C GLU A 147 27.00 -0.17 0.89
N ASP A 148 25.74 0.28 0.78
CA ASP A 148 24.69 -0.13 1.70
C ASP A 148 24.34 -1.63 1.54
N PRO A 149 24.11 -2.38 2.65
CA PRO A 149 23.79 -3.81 2.58
C PRO A 149 22.44 -4.12 1.92
N TYR A 150 21.57 -3.13 1.71
CA TYR A 150 20.24 -3.30 1.10
C TYR A 150 20.20 -2.86 -0.36
N GLY A 151 19.35 -3.48 -1.16
CA GLY A 151 19.10 -3.06 -2.54
C GLY A 151 18.23 -1.82 -2.61
N VAL A 152 18.42 -1.00 -3.65
CA VAL A 152 17.62 0.20 -3.91
C VAL A 152 17.15 0.17 -5.36
N ILE A 153 15.85 0.26 -5.58
CA ILE A 153 15.23 0.23 -6.90
C ILE A 153 14.46 1.53 -7.13
N LEU A 154 14.86 2.30 -8.14
CA LEU A 154 14.15 3.52 -8.53
C LEU A 154 12.93 3.20 -9.40
N ARG A 155 11.77 3.73 -8.99
CA ARG A 155 10.45 3.58 -9.61
C ARG A 155 10.30 4.48 -10.83
N THR A 156 9.27 4.22 -11.63
CA THR A 156 8.96 5.03 -12.83
C THR A 156 8.68 6.50 -12.49
N SER A 157 8.11 6.77 -11.32
CA SER A 157 7.89 8.11 -10.75
C SER A 157 9.18 8.91 -10.51
N ALA A 158 10.33 8.24 -10.33
CA ALA A 158 11.61 8.93 -10.18
C ALA A 158 12.05 9.67 -11.45
N LYS A 159 11.44 9.36 -12.61
CA LYS A 159 11.73 10.03 -13.89
C LYS A 159 11.45 11.53 -13.82
N GLU A 160 10.42 11.96 -13.09
CA GLU A 160 9.94 13.35 -13.05
C GLU A 160 10.42 14.11 -11.81
N ALA A 161 11.08 13.43 -10.88
CA ALA A 161 11.56 14.01 -9.63
C ALA A 161 12.94 14.64 -9.77
N SER A 162 13.24 15.62 -8.92
CA SER A 162 14.58 16.18 -8.80
C SER A 162 15.55 15.18 -8.14
N GLU A 163 16.85 15.30 -8.42
CA GLU A 163 17.85 14.43 -7.81
C GLU A 163 17.85 14.54 -6.27
N GLU A 164 17.61 15.74 -5.74
CA GLU A 164 17.58 16.00 -4.30
C GLU A 164 16.42 15.27 -3.62
N GLU A 165 15.23 15.28 -4.21
CA GLU A 165 14.06 14.57 -3.68
C GLU A 165 14.29 13.05 -3.68
N ILE A 166 14.87 12.51 -4.76
CA ILE A 166 15.19 11.09 -4.86
C ILE A 166 16.21 10.70 -3.79
N ARG A 167 17.30 11.47 -3.64
CA ARG A 167 18.33 11.23 -2.63
C ARG A 167 17.76 11.26 -1.22
N LYS A 168 16.95 12.28 -0.92
CA LYS A 168 16.30 12.43 0.39
C LYS A 168 15.41 11.24 0.72
N GLU A 169 14.62 10.77 -0.25
CA GLU A 169 13.77 9.60 -0.05
C GLU A 169 14.59 8.32 0.11
N CYS A 170 15.59 8.07 -0.74
CA CYS A 170 16.48 6.91 -0.63
C CYS A 170 17.15 6.84 0.74
N THR A 171 17.73 7.93 1.22
CA THR A 171 18.35 8.01 2.55
C THR A 171 17.34 7.73 3.65
N GLY A 172 16.12 8.27 3.55
CA GLY A 172 15.05 8.02 4.51
C GLY A 172 14.63 6.56 4.58
N LEU A 173 14.42 5.93 3.42
CA LEU A 173 14.04 4.52 3.33
C LEU A 173 15.15 3.57 3.82
N LEU A 174 16.41 3.87 3.48
CA LEU A 174 17.55 3.09 3.95
C LEU A 174 17.67 3.18 5.47
N LYS A 175 17.61 4.39 6.03
CA LYS A 175 17.62 4.59 7.48
C LYS A 175 16.49 3.80 8.15
N GLN A 176 15.29 3.86 7.61
CA GLN A 176 14.14 3.12 8.13
C GLN A 176 14.35 1.61 8.05
N MET A 177 14.96 1.10 6.97
CA MET A 177 15.27 -0.33 6.83
C MET A 177 16.33 -0.76 7.85
N HIS A 178 17.39 0.02 8.06
CA HIS A 178 18.39 -0.24 9.11
C HIS A 178 17.74 -0.30 10.48
N GLU A 179 16.96 0.73 10.86
CA GLU A 179 16.25 0.76 12.14
C GLU A 179 15.31 -0.44 12.31
N LEU A 180 14.61 -0.85 11.25
CA LEU A 180 13.71 -2.01 11.28
C LEU A 180 14.47 -3.31 11.52
N MET A 181 15.57 -3.52 10.80
CA MET A 181 16.37 -4.74 10.89
C MET A 181 17.09 -4.82 12.24
N ASP A 182 17.68 -3.73 12.71
CA ASP A 182 18.30 -3.64 14.03
C ASP A 182 17.27 -3.89 15.14
N TYR A 183 16.08 -3.29 15.02
CA TYR A 183 14.99 -3.50 15.97
C TYR A 183 14.50 -4.95 15.99
N SER A 184 14.56 -5.65 14.85
CA SER A 184 14.10 -7.03 14.73
C SER A 184 14.93 -8.03 15.55
N GLU A 185 16.23 -7.79 15.76
CA GLU A 185 17.13 -8.72 16.47
C GLU A 185 16.74 -8.91 17.94
N TYR A 186 16.10 -7.91 18.54
CA TYR A 186 15.76 -7.91 19.97
C TYR A 186 14.28 -8.18 20.26
N LYS A 187 13.48 -8.47 19.22
CA LYS A 187 12.03 -8.61 19.36
C LYS A 187 11.62 -10.06 19.48
N THR A 188 10.63 -10.30 20.33
CA THR A 188 10.03 -11.62 20.47
C THR A 188 9.19 -11.95 19.24
N ARG A 189 9.00 -13.25 18.98
CA ARG A 189 8.04 -13.72 17.98
C ARG A 189 6.69 -13.01 18.07
N PHE A 190 6.06 -12.83 16.91
CA PHE A 190 4.79 -12.15 16.71
C PHE A 190 4.80 -10.62 16.93
N SER A 191 5.99 -10.03 17.09
CA SER A 191 6.12 -8.57 17.12
C SER A 191 5.87 -8.01 15.73
N CYS A 192 4.98 -7.01 15.64
CA CYS A 192 4.86 -6.16 14.47
C CYS A 192 6.05 -5.18 14.44
N LEU A 193 6.86 -5.25 13.39
CA LEU A 193 8.04 -4.40 13.21
C LEU A 193 7.73 -3.16 12.37
N TYR A 194 6.80 -3.30 11.43
CA TYR A 194 6.38 -2.23 10.54
C TYR A 194 4.93 -2.42 10.12
N ARG A 195 4.17 -1.33 10.17
CA ARG A 195 2.85 -1.24 9.57
C ARG A 195 2.97 -0.42 8.29
N GLU A 196 2.53 -0.99 7.19
CA GLU A 196 2.41 -0.25 5.94
C GLU A 196 1.40 0.88 6.10
N ALA A 197 1.64 2.00 5.41
CA ALA A 197 0.71 3.13 5.47
C ALA A 197 -0.68 2.71 4.97
N SER A 198 -1.71 3.22 5.65
CA SER A 198 -3.11 3.04 5.28
C SER A 198 -3.35 3.42 3.82
N PHE A 199 -4.28 2.74 3.14
CA PHE A 199 -4.50 2.96 1.70
C PHE A 199 -4.85 4.41 1.36
N TYR A 200 -5.62 5.08 2.22
CA TYR A 200 -5.97 6.50 2.06
C TYR A 200 -4.75 7.40 2.17
N LEU A 201 -3.82 7.10 3.09
CA LEU A 201 -2.62 7.91 3.29
C LEU A 201 -1.68 7.76 2.09
N LYS A 202 -1.53 6.54 1.55
CA LYS A 202 -0.80 6.29 0.30
C LYS A 202 -1.40 7.05 -0.88
N TYR A 203 -2.73 7.04 -0.99
CA TYR A 203 -3.43 7.79 -2.03
C TYR A 203 -3.21 9.30 -1.90
N ILE A 204 -3.43 9.88 -0.72
CA ILE A 204 -3.25 11.32 -0.48
C ILE A 204 -1.80 11.75 -0.78
N ARG A 205 -0.79 10.96 -0.39
CA ARG A 205 0.62 11.23 -0.70
C ARG A 205 0.95 11.22 -2.19
N SER A 206 0.17 10.50 -2.99
CA SER A 206 0.34 10.46 -4.45
C SER A 206 -0.28 11.68 -5.16
N LEU A 207 -1.16 12.42 -4.49
CA LEU A 207 -1.87 13.55 -5.05
C LEU A 207 -1.15 14.88 -4.81
N GLU A 208 -1.41 15.83 -5.70
CA GLU A 208 -1.12 17.24 -5.44
C GLU A 208 -2.24 17.85 -4.60
N LEU A 209 -2.06 17.85 -3.28
CA LEU A 209 -3.10 18.24 -2.31
C LEU A 209 -3.57 19.71 -2.46
N SER A 210 -2.81 20.56 -3.15
CA SER A 210 -3.20 21.93 -3.49
C SER A 210 -4.47 21.99 -4.36
N ASN A 211 -4.76 20.93 -5.12
CA ASN A 211 -5.96 20.82 -5.96
C ASN A 211 -7.23 20.45 -5.17
N PHE A 212 -7.09 20.18 -3.86
CA PHE A 212 -8.18 19.82 -2.95
C PHE A 212 -8.35 20.86 -1.85
N GLU A 213 -9.60 21.25 -1.61
CA GLU A 213 -10.00 22.20 -0.57
C GLU A 213 -9.83 21.58 0.83
N ARG A 214 -10.27 20.33 1.00
CA ARG A 214 -10.24 19.62 2.30
C ARG A 214 -10.27 18.10 2.17
N ILE A 215 -9.93 17.42 3.25
CA ILE A 215 -10.10 16.00 3.50
C ILE A 215 -11.15 15.85 4.60
N VAL A 216 -12.26 15.16 4.34
CA VAL A 216 -13.35 14.97 5.29
C VAL A 216 -13.42 13.50 5.68
N THR A 217 -13.51 13.22 6.97
CA THR A 217 -13.75 11.85 7.47
C THR A 217 -14.71 11.84 8.64
N ASP A 218 -15.54 10.80 8.75
CA ASP A 218 -16.38 10.52 9.92
C ASP A 218 -15.75 9.45 10.85
N LEU A 219 -14.50 9.06 10.57
CA LEU A 219 -13.77 8.05 11.32
C LEU A 219 -12.70 8.71 12.21
N GLN A 220 -12.87 8.61 13.53
CA GLN A 220 -11.96 9.19 14.51
C GLN A 220 -10.50 8.73 14.31
N SER A 221 -10.28 7.43 14.07
CA SER A 221 -8.94 6.87 13.86
C SER A 221 -8.25 7.43 12.62
N VAL A 222 -9.01 7.70 11.55
CA VAL A 222 -8.49 8.30 10.31
C VAL A 222 -8.12 9.77 10.55
N TYR A 223 -8.97 10.50 11.28
CA TYR A 223 -8.70 11.89 11.64
C TYR A 223 -7.42 12.03 12.46
N GLU A 224 -7.24 11.19 13.49
CA GLU A 224 -6.06 11.17 14.35
C GLU A 224 -4.77 10.86 13.59
N GLU A 225 -4.83 10.03 12.54
CA GLU A 225 -3.69 9.73 11.67
C GLU A 225 -3.36 10.88 10.71
N LEU A 226 -4.38 11.53 10.13
CA LEU A 226 -4.19 12.53 9.06
C LEU A 226 -3.97 13.95 9.59
N TYR A 227 -4.61 14.34 10.69
CA TYR A 227 -4.54 15.71 11.21
C TYR A 227 -3.11 16.16 11.55
N PRO A 228 -2.24 15.35 12.17
CA PRO A 228 -0.84 15.75 12.41
C PRO A 228 -0.03 16.01 11.13
N ILE A 229 -0.45 15.45 9.99
CA ILE A 229 0.26 15.54 8.71
C ILE A 229 -0.26 16.72 7.87
N TYR A 230 -1.57 16.92 7.85
CA TYR A 230 -2.24 17.85 6.94
C TYR A 230 -2.93 19.04 7.64
N GLY A 231 -2.96 19.04 8.98
CA GLY A 231 -3.48 20.13 9.80
C GLY A 231 -4.93 20.47 9.48
N ASP A 232 -5.20 21.77 9.36
CA ASP A 232 -6.52 22.35 9.14
C ASP A 232 -7.21 21.91 7.84
N LYS A 233 -6.51 21.24 6.93
CA LYS A 233 -7.14 20.62 5.75
C LYS A 233 -7.98 19.39 6.11
N VAL A 234 -7.82 18.81 7.30
CA VAL A 234 -8.55 17.61 7.72
C VAL A 234 -9.71 18.00 8.63
N GLU A 235 -10.92 17.61 8.25
CA GLU A 235 -12.16 17.88 8.97
C GLU A 235 -12.79 16.57 9.46
N LEU A 236 -13.08 16.50 10.77
CA LEU A 236 -13.87 15.42 11.35
C LEU A 236 -15.36 15.75 11.24
N TYR A 237 -16.08 14.96 10.46
CA TYR A 237 -17.52 15.01 10.36
C TYR A 237 -18.16 14.25 11.53
N SER A 238 -19.06 14.91 12.26
CA SER A 238 -19.63 14.42 13.53
C SER A 238 -21.16 14.59 13.63
N ASP A 239 -21.85 14.72 12.49
CA ASP A 239 -23.31 14.82 12.50
C ASP A 239 -23.96 13.46 12.77
N ASP A 240 -24.60 13.32 13.92
CA ASP A 240 -25.30 12.09 14.31
C ASP A 240 -26.59 11.84 13.52
N SER A 241 -27.17 12.88 12.91
CA SER A 241 -28.47 12.78 12.22
C SER A 241 -28.34 12.29 10.78
N TYR A 242 -27.18 12.51 10.14
CA TYR A 242 -26.96 12.14 8.75
C TYR A 242 -25.54 11.61 8.57
N SER A 243 -25.39 10.38 8.06
CA SER A 243 -24.06 9.84 7.79
C SER A 243 -23.42 10.53 6.58
N LEU A 244 -22.09 10.57 6.55
CA LEU A 244 -21.31 11.19 5.46
C LEU A 244 -21.61 10.52 4.11
N ASP A 245 -21.80 9.20 4.11
CA ASP A 245 -22.29 8.43 2.96
C ASP A 245 -23.62 8.97 2.41
N LYS A 246 -24.63 9.13 3.28
CA LYS A 246 -25.96 9.61 2.87
C LYS A 246 -25.90 11.06 2.39
N LEU A 247 -25.11 11.91 3.04
CA LEU A 247 -24.97 13.33 2.69
C LEU A 247 -24.48 13.49 1.24
N LEU A 248 -23.52 12.66 0.84
CA LEU A 248 -22.89 12.73 -0.48
C LEU A 248 -23.48 11.75 -1.49
N GLY A 249 -24.39 10.88 -1.04
CA GLY A 249 -25.01 9.81 -1.81
C GLY A 249 -23.99 8.84 -2.38
N ILE A 250 -22.96 8.48 -1.59
CA ILE A 250 -21.84 7.67 -2.08
C ILE A 250 -22.33 6.26 -2.45
N SER A 251 -23.03 5.58 -1.55
CA SER A 251 -23.59 4.24 -1.77
C SER A 251 -24.42 4.15 -3.06
N THR A 252 -25.34 5.09 -3.29
CA THR A 252 -26.17 5.11 -4.51
C THR A 252 -25.35 5.35 -5.77
N LYS A 253 -24.31 6.18 -5.71
CA LYS A 253 -23.42 6.43 -6.85
C LYS A 253 -22.54 5.22 -7.15
N LEU A 254 -22.07 4.52 -6.12
CA LEU A 254 -21.30 3.28 -6.26
C LEU A 254 -22.15 2.16 -6.86
N GLU A 255 -23.38 1.98 -6.37
CA GLU A 255 -24.32 1.00 -6.90
C GLU A 255 -24.55 1.20 -8.41
N LYS A 256 -24.79 2.44 -8.83
CA LYS A 256 -24.92 2.82 -10.24
C LYS A 256 -23.64 2.55 -11.06
N ALA A 257 -22.46 2.72 -10.46
CA ALA A 257 -21.19 2.46 -11.12
C ALA A 257 -20.93 0.95 -11.32
N CYS A 258 -21.52 0.11 -10.47
CA CYS A 258 -21.45 -1.35 -10.58
C CYS A 258 -22.53 -1.95 -11.51
N GLU A 259 -23.45 -1.14 -12.05
CA GLU A 259 -24.44 -1.62 -13.01
C GLU A 259 -23.77 -2.00 -14.35
N LYS A 260 -24.22 -3.12 -14.93
CA LYS A 260 -23.78 -3.56 -16.26
C LYS A 260 -24.01 -2.50 -17.35
N LYS A 261 -25.04 -1.66 -17.21
CA LYS A 261 -25.44 -0.67 -18.21
C LYS A 261 -25.36 0.74 -17.63
N VAL A 262 -24.48 1.57 -18.15
CA VAL A 262 -24.30 2.96 -17.74
C VAL A 262 -24.90 3.89 -18.78
N TRP A 263 -25.90 4.69 -18.39
CA TRP A 263 -26.54 5.66 -19.28
C TRP A 263 -25.73 6.96 -19.38
N LEU A 264 -25.55 7.46 -20.60
CA LEU A 264 -24.91 8.74 -20.88
C LEU A 264 -25.96 9.85 -20.94
N LYS A 265 -25.54 11.09 -20.65
CA LYS A 265 -26.41 12.27 -20.66
C LYS A 265 -27.11 12.51 -21.99
N SER A 266 -26.50 12.07 -23.09
CA SER A 266 -27.04 12.22 -24.45
C SER A 266 -28.02 11.12 -24.86
N GLY A 267 -28.45 10.25 -23.93
CA GLY A 267 -29.40 9.16 -24.19
C GLY A 267 -28.78 7.85 -24.70
N GLY A 268 -27.47 7.85 -25.01
CA GLY A 268 -26.71 6.62 -25.28
C GLY A 268 -26.44 5.81 -24.01
N ASN A 269 -25.90 4.60 -24.16
CA ASN A 269 -25.46 3.78 -23.03
C ASN A 269 -24.17 3.03 -23.34
N LEU A 270 -23.41 2.75 -22.28
CA LEU A 270 -22.27 1.84 -22.28
C LEU A 270 -22.68 0.56 -21.57
N VAL A 271 -22.24 -0.58 -22.09
CA VAL A 271 -22.41 -1.89 -21.45
C VAL A 271 -21.03 -2.43 -21.14
N ILE A 272 -20.76 -2.65 -19.86
CA ILE A 272 -19.46 -3.14 -19.37
C ILE A 272 -19.70 -4.54 -18.83
N GLU A 273 -19.13 -5.54 -19.49
CA GLU A 273 -19.18 -6.93 -19.07
C GLU A 273 -17.78 -7.47 -18.85
N PRO A 274 -17.42 -7.87 -17.61
CA PRO A 274 -16.16 -8.55 -17.39
C PRO A 274 -16.20 -9.91 -18.10
N THR A 275 -15.17 -10.18 -18.90
CA THR A 275 -14.94 -11.51 -19.48
C THR A 275 -13.79 -12.20 -18.75
N GLU A 276 -13.65 -13.52 -18.88
CA GLU A 276 -12.61 -14.28 -18.16
C GLU A 276 -11.18 -13.78 -18.42
N ALA A 277 -10.92 -13.19 -19.58
CA ALA A 277 -9.58 -12.79 -20.00
C ALA A 277 -9.34 -11.27 -20.01
N LEU A 278 -10.40 -10.46 -20.15
CA LEU A 278 -10.30 -9.03 -20.46
C LEU A 278 -11.47 -8.25 -19.85
N THR A 279 -11.19 -7.00 -19.47
CA THR A 279 -12.19 -5.96 -19.18
C THR A 279 -11.75 -4.67 -19.86
#